data_AF-A0A9E0HCI6-F1
#
_entry.id   AF-A0A9E0HCI6-F1
#
_cell.length_a   1.000
_cell.length_b   1.000
_cell.length_c   1.000
_cell.angle_alpha   90.00
_cell.angle_beta   90.00
_cell.angle_gamma   90.00
#
_symmetry.space_group_name_H-M   'P 1'
#
loop_
_entity.id
_entity.type
_entity.pdbx_description
1 polymer ?
#
loop_
_entity_poly.entity_id
_entity_poly.type
_entity_poly.pdbx_seq_one_letter_code
_entity_poly.pdbx_strand_id
1 'polypeptide(L)'
;MTSRHRNTGRALALFALLATACVSKQEARTARQSQYDADFAVVYTAAVESVRQLYPTFDDNAATGMIKTAWHQVKFSDPGADDPKSNQVADRAAGAGVNSPTGAGALGGNPSLARRLYFIRFNVVVAGGRPWRVRVTGLASELRPGDALPTELRGDAVPHWLSGRTDALVIAIHRKLKAYAQKVPDAPPEVVAAPLEVAVDGDIPAGARAVAVEIARALNRRDYAALRRQVADDVVWSRGAAPGAELALAMWQADPTILAALDAAVRAGCGGGTDAVVCPAAATPGQPRARLGLRAGAWKLIGFVED
;
A
#
# COMPACT_ATOMS: atom_id res chain seq x y z
N MET A 1 75.49 -20.32 -16.66
CA MET A 1 75.08 -19.07 -17.34
C MET A 1 74.14 -19.42 -18.48
N THR A 2 72.83 -19.31 -18.25
CA THR A 2 71.80 -19.21 -19.31
C THR A 2 70.54 -18.66 -18.64
N SER A 3 70.09 -17.54 -19.19
CA SER A 3 68.99 -16.69 -18.72
C SER A 3 67.70 -17.01 -19.48
N ARG A 4 66.55 -16.53 -18.92
CA ARG A 4 65.19 -16.35 -19.50
C ARG A 4 64.17 -17.39 -19.02
N HIS A 5 62.92 -17.07 -18.70
CA HIS A 5 62.13 -15.83 -18.70
C HIS A 5 61.00 -15.96 -17.65
N ARG A 6 60.60 -14.83 -17.07
CA ARG A 6 59.37 -14.64 -16.27
C ARG A 6 58.13 -15.13 -17.03
N ASN A 7 57.19 -15.77 -16.32
CA ASN A 7 55.78 -15.72 -16.70
C ASN A 7 54.89 -15.60 -15.46
N THR A 8 54.64 -14.34 -15.07
CA THR A 8 53.59 -13.92 -14.16
C THR A 8 52.24 -14.05 -14.85
N GLY A 9 51.56 -15.19 -14.65
CA GLY A 9 50.18 -15.40 -15.05
C GLY A 9 49.22 -15.11 -13.90
N ARG A 10 48.69 -13.87 -13.86
CA ARG A 10 47.53 -13.49 -13.06
C ARG A 10 46.31 -14.31 -13.53
N ALA A 11 45.85 -15.26 -12.73
CA ALA A 11 44.52 -15.81 -12.86
C ALA A 11 43.54 -14.93 -12.06
N LEU A 12 42.99 -13.91 -12.71
CA LEU A 12 41.82 -13.19 -12.26
C LEU A 12 40.62 -14.15 -12.44
N ALA A 13 40.17 -14.78 -11.36
CA ALA A 13 38.89 -15.48 -11.34
C ALA A 13 37.77 -14.42 -11.29
N LEU A 14 37.28 -14.03 -12.47
CA LEU A 14 36.08 -13.23 -12.63
C LEU A 14 34.87 -14.09 -12.25
N PHE A 15 34.39 -13.98 -11.01
CA PHE A 15 33.07 -14.51 -10.62
C PHE A 15 32.00 -13.62 -11.26
N ALA A 16 31.59 -13.95 -12.48
CA ALA A 16 30.39 -13.41 -13.10
C ALA A 16 29.16 -14.03 -12.42
N LEU A 17 28.67 -13.37 -11.37
CA LEU A 17 27.37 -13.65 -10.73
C LEU A 17 26.25 -13.23 -11.69
N LEU A 18 25.96 -14.10 -12.66
CA LEU A 18 24.67 -14.15 -13.36
C LEU A 18 23.61 -14.65 -12.39
N ALA A 19 23.10 -13.74 -11.55
CA ALA A 19 21.93 -14.01 -10.73
C ALA A 19 20.66 -13.65 -11.50
N THR A 20 20.32 -14.45 -12.53
CA THR A 20 18.92 -14.63 -12.92
C THR A 20 18.23 -15.40 -11.79
N ALA A 21 17.89 -14.68 -10.73
CA ALA A 21 17.18 -15.23 -9.60
C ALA A 21 15.75 -15.53 -10.07
N CYS A 22 15.46 -16.80 -10.35
CA CYS A 22 14.15 -17.35 -10.05
C CYS A 22 13.90 -17.03 -8.57
N VAL A 23 13.17 -15.94 -8.32
CA VAL A 23 12.66 -15.61 -7.00
C VAL A 23 11.95 -16.85 -6.49
N SER A 24 12.49 -17.47 -5.44
CA SER A 24 11.89 -18.70 -4.94
C SER A 24 10.54 -18.34 -4.31
N LYS A 25 9.45 -18.95 -4.80
CA LYS A 25 8.09 -18.73 -4.27
C LYS A 25 8.04 -18.96 -2.75
N GLN A 26 8.91 -19.82 -2.23
CA GLN A 26 9.07 -20.08 -0.82
C GLN A 26 9.68 -18.89 -0.05
N GLU A 27 10.75 -18.27 -0.57
CA GLU A 27 11.33 -17.06 0.04
C GLU A 27 10.32 -15.90 0.03
N ALA A 28 9.57 -15.72 -1.06
CA ALA A 28 8.50 -14.73 -1.12
C ALA A 28 7.43 -14.97 -0.05
N ARG A 29 6.98 -16.22 0.13
CA ARG A 29 6.00 -16.59 1.17
C ARG A 29 6.54 -16.32 2.57
N THR A 30 7.76 -16.77 2.87
CA THR A 30 8.42 -16.51 4.15
C THR A 30 8.55 -15.01 4.41
N ALA A 31 8.97 -14.24 3.41
CA ALA A 31 9.12 -12.79 3.51
C ALA A 31 7.79 -12.07 3.81
N ARG A 32 6.69 -12.48 3.16
CA ARG A 32 5.34 -11.93 3.40
C ARG A 32 4.79 -12.25 4.79
N GLN A 33 5.16 -13.41 5.35
CA GLN A 33 4.69 -13.88 6.66
C GLN A 33 5.58 -13.43 7.82
N SER A 34 6.79 -12.94 7.53
CA SER A 34 7.77 -12.54 8.55
C SER A 34 7.31 -11.30 9.32
N GLN A 35 7.59 -11.30 10.62
CA GLN A 35 7.50 -10.12 11.48
C GLN A 35 8.91 -9.73 11.92
N TYR A 36 9.16 -8.44 12.14
CA TYR A 36 10.50 -7.91 12.38
C TYR A 36 10.58 -7.27 13.77
N ASP A 37 11.32 -7.89 14.67
CA ASP A 37 11.55 -7.36 16.01
C ASP A 37 12.77 -6.43 16.02
N ALA A 38 12.53 -5.19 15.60
CA ALA A 38 13.49 -4.10 15.61
C ALA A 38 12.75 -2.78 15.82
N ASP A 39 13.48 -1.70 16.09
CA ASP A 39 12.88 -0.37 16.17
C ASP A 39 12.27 0.03 14.82
N PHE A 40 11.21 0.83 14.88
CA PHE A 40 10.50 1.31 13.69
C PHE A 40 11.45 1.93 12.67
N ALA A 41 12.39 2.76 13.14
CA ALA A 41 13.39 3.40 12.29
C ALA A 41 14.21 2.37 11.50
N VAL A 42 14.61 1.26 12.11
CA VAL A 42 15.39 0.20 11.44
C VAL A 42 14.56 -0.47 10.34
N VAL A 43 13.32 -0.83 10.65
CA VAL A 43 12.40 -1.49 9.69
C VAL A 43 12.04 -0.55 8.54
N TYR A 44 11.72 0.70 8.86
CA TYR A 44 11.33 1.72 7.90
C TYR A 44 12.49 2.12 6.99
N THR A 45 13.69 2.37 7.53
CA THR A 45 14.88 2.69 6.74
C THR A 45 15.23 1.53 5.79
N ALA A 46 15.17 0.27 6.23
CA ALA A 46 15.40 -0.87 5.34
C ALA A 46 14.38 -0.95 4.20
N ALA A 47 13.11 -0.61 4.47
CA ALA A 47 12.07 -0.53 3.46
C ALA A 47 12.35 0.60 2.45
N VAL A 48 12.66 1.81 2.93
CA VAL A 48 13.01 2.96 2.08
C VAL A 48 14.22 2.67 1.20
N GLU A 49 15.28 2.08 1.75
CA GLU A 49 16.47 1.72 0.98
C GLU A 49 16.18 0.69 -0.12
N SER A 50 15.34 -0.31 0.17
CA SER A 50 14.94 -1.32 -0.81
C SER A 50 14.11 -0.70 -1.94
N VAL A 51 13.20 0.20 -1.60
CA VAL A 51 12.40 0.95 -2.58
C VAL A 51 13.32 1.84 -3.41
N ARG A 52 14.19 2.64 -2.79
CA ARG A 52 15.14 3.53 -3.48
C ARG A 52 16.03 2.79 -4.48
N GLN A 53 16.48 1.59 -4.13
CA GLN A 53 17.35 0.78 -4.99
C GLN A 53 16.63 0.28 -6.25
N LEU A 54 15.36 -0.12 -6.14
CA LEU A 54 14.59 -0.70 -7.25
C LEU A 54 13.75 0.35 -8.02
N TYR A 55 13.31 1.39 -7.32
CA TYR A 55 12.37 2.41 -7.77
C TYR A 55 12.81 3.78 -7.21
N PRO A 56 13.76 4.47 -7.86
CA PRO A 56 14.40 5.68 -7.32
C PRO A 56 13.45 6.87 -7.10
N THR A 57 12.31 6.89 -7.79
CA THR A 57 11.31 7.94 -7.69
C THR A 57 10.18 7.48 -6.77
N PHE A 58 10.17 7.99 -5.55
CA PHE A 58 9.16 7.64 -4.54
C PHE A 58 8.94 8.80 -3.57
N ASP A 59 7.80 8.75 -2.90
CA ASP A 59 7.40 9.61 -1.79
C ASP A 59 7.32 8.73 -0.53
N ASP A 60 7.84 9.23 0.59
CA ASP A 60 7.88 8.47 1.84
C ASP A 60 7.42 9.34 3.02
N ASN A 61 6.64 8.72 3.91
CA ASN A 61 6.09 9.38 5.09
C ASN A 61 6.28 8.48 6.31
N ALA A 62 7.34 8.75 7.07
CA ALA A 62 7.70 7.99 8.26
C ALA A 62 6.64 8.05 9.36
N ALA A 63 5.88 9.15 9.49
CA ALA A 63 4.82 9.28 10.48
C ALA A 63 3.67 8.28 10.23
N THR A 64 3.36 8.02 8.95
CA THR A 64 2.34 7.04 8.56
C THR A 64 2.90 5.63 8.32
N GLY A 65 4.24 5.50 8.21
CA GLY A 65 4.92 4.26 7.85
C GLY A 65 4.71 3.85 6.40
N MET A 66 4.40 4.81 5.52
CA MET A 66 4.00 4.54 4.13
C MET A 66 5.04 5.05 3.14
N ILE A 67 5.34 4.24 2.13
CA ILE A 67 6.22 4.58 1.01
C ILE A 67 5.45 4.32 -0.28
N LYS A 68 5.34 5.32 -1.15
CA LYS A 68 4.65 5.24 -2.45
C LYS A 68 5.65 5.49 -3.56
N THR A 69 5.81 4.55 -4.48
CA THR A 69 6.60 4.82 -5.69
C THR A 69 5.82 5.72 -6.64
N ALA A 70 6.52 6.37 -7.57
CA ALA A 70 5.87 6.94 -8.74
C ALA A 70 5.35 5.82 -9.65
N TRP A 71 4.57 6.20 -10.68
CA TRP A 71 4.26 5.29 -11.78
C TRP A 71 5.50 5.10 -12.64
N HIS A 72 5.95 3.85 -12.77
CA HIS A 72 7.10 3.49 -13.60
C HIS A 72 6.63 2.75 -14.85
N GLN A 73 7.04 3.22 -16.02
CA GLN A 73 6.74 2.50 -17.26
C GLN A 73 7.48 1.15 -17.27
N VAL A 74 6.73 0.08 -17.48
CA VAL A 74 7.28 -1.26 -17.68
C VAL A 74 7.83 -1.32 -19.10
N LYS A 75 9.15 -1.23 -19.22
CA LYS A 75 9.86 -1.55 -20.47
C LYS A 75 9.98 -3.06 -20.57
N PHE A 76 9.28 -3.68 -21.52
CA PHE A 76 9.65 -5.02 -21.99
C PHE A 76 10.98 -4.86 -22.73
N SER A 77 12.07 -5.16 -22.04
CA SER A 77 13.39 -5.13 -22.64
C SER A 77 13.65 -6.53 -23.19
N ASP A 78 13.89 -6.59 -24.49
CA ASP A 78 14.29 -7.72 -25.36
C ASP A 78 13.21 -8.47 -26.18
N PRO A 79 13.50 -8.71 -27.49
CA PRO A 79 12.75 -9.62 -28.35
C PRO A 79 13.05 -11.07 -27.89
N GLY A 80 12.38 -11.49 -26.83
CA GLY A 80 12.58 -12.81 -26.22
C GLY A 80 12.21 -12.91 -24.74
N ALA A 81 11.97 -11.79 -24.04
CA ALA A 81 11.64 -11.81 -22.63
C ALA A 81 10.13 -11.61 -22.37
N ASP A 82 9.53 -12.64 -21.78
CA ASP A 82 8.35 -12.62 -20.91
C ASP A 82 6.96 -12.25 -21.46
N ASP A 83 6.70 -12.39 -22.77
CA ASP A 83 5.32 -12.59 -23.21
C ASP A 83 5.18 -13.40 -24.52
N PRO A 84 4.90 -14.72 -24.46
CA PRO A 84 4.59 -15.49 -25.67
C PRO A 84 3.28 -15.03 -26.34
N LYS A 85 2.39 -14.30 -25.65
CA LYS A 85 1.17 -13.74 -26.25
C LYS A 85 1.39 -12.38 -26.91
N SER A 86 2.30 -11.55 -26.40
CA SER A 86 2.68 -10.29 -27.08
C SER A 86 3.42 -10.56 -28.39
N ASN A 87 4.33 -11.55 -28.38
CA ASN A 87 5.06 -11.95 -29.57
C ASN A 87 4.15 -12.61 -30.63
N GLN A 88 3.16 -13.43 -30.22
CA GLN A 88 2.17 -13.99 -31.17
C GLN A 88 1.30 -12.93 -31.84
N VAL A 89 1.04 -11.80 -31.17
CA VAL A 89 0.31 -10.67 -31.78
C VAL A 89 1.21 -9.88 -32.72
N ALA A 90 2.50 -9.74 -32.41
CA ALA A 90 3.50 -9.14 -33.29
C ALA A 90 3.72 -9.98 -34.57
N ASP A 91 3.83 -11.30 -34.46
CA ASP A 91 4.08 -12.20 -35.60
C ASP A 91 2.85 -12.36 -36.51
N ARG A 92 1.64 -12.34 -35.94
CA ARG A 92 0.39 -12.27 -36.74
C ARG A 92 0.20 -10.92 -37.44
N ALA A 93 0.64 -9.83 -36.81
CA ALA A 93 0.57 -8.48 -37.40
C ALA A 93 1.67 -8.22 -38.45
N ALA A 94 2.81 -8.93 -38.35
CA ALA A 94 3.91 -8.85 -39.31
C ALA A 94 3.72 -9.76 -40.53
N GLY A 95 2.62 -10.51 -40.63
CA GLY A 95 2.31 -11.32 -41.82
C GLY A 95 3.34 -12.41 -42.10
N ALA A 96 3.98 -13.00 -41.08
CA ALA A 96 4.89 -14.12 -41.26
C ALA A 96 4.10 -15.43 -41.41
N GLY A 97 3.46 -15.60 -42.57
CA GLY A 97 2.63 -16.76 -42.86
C GLY A 97 2.22 -16.85 -44.33
N VAL A 98 3.16 -17.31 -45.15
CA VAL A 98 2.94 -18.06 -46.42
C VAL A 98 2.51 -17.23 -47.66
N ASN A 99 3.46 -17.13 -48.62
CA ASN A 99 3.37 -16.83 -50.08
C ASN A 99 3.43 -15.37 -50.63
N SER A 100 4.64 -14.99 -51.11
CA SER A 100 5.00 -14.26 -52.38
C SER A 100 4.49 -12.82 -52.68
N PRO A 101 5.04 -12.07 -53.68
CA PRO A 101 6.42 -11.85 -54.13
C PRO A 101 6.83 -10.34 -54.15
N THR A 102 8.06 -10.06 -54.59
CA THR A 102 8.71 -8.76 -54.89
C THR A 102 7.83 -7.66 -55.51
N GLY A 103 7.98 -6.39 -55.04
CA GLY A 103 7.52 -5.22 -55.80
C GLY A 103 7.45 -3.90 -55.01
N ALA A 104 8.33 -2.97 -55.40
CA ALA A 104 8.29 -1.51 -55.29
C ALA A 104 7.16 -0.80 -54.48
N GLY A 105 7.59 0.14 -53.63
CA GLY A 105 6.88 1.39 -53.39
C GLY A 105 5.66 1.33 -52.48
N ALA A 106 5.89 1.40 -51.16
CA ALA A 106 4.85 1.79 -50.21
C ALA A 106 5.42 2.75 -49.16
N LEU A 107 5.38 4.04 -49.46
CA LEU A 107 5.34 5.10 -48.46
C LEU A 107 4.00 4.98 -47.73
N GLY A 108 3.95 4.09 -46.73
CA GLY A 108 2.77 3.82 -45.93
C GLY A 108 3.21 3.43 -44.54
N GLY A 109 3.62 4.42 -43.74
CA GLY A 109 3.84 4.23 -42.30
C GLY A 109 2.55 3.70 -41.68
N ASN A 110 2.58 2.46 -41.24
CA ASN A 110 1.45 1.74 -40.67
C ASN A 110 1.02 2.44 -39.35
N PRO A 111 -0.18 3.02 -39.22
CA PRO A 111 -0.62 3.71 -38.00
C PRO A 111 -1.03 2.75 -36.86
N SER A 112 -0.85 1.44 -37.04
CA SER A 112 -1.24 0.39 -36.08
C SER A 112 -0.22 0.10 -34.98
N LEU A 113 0.91 0.82 -34.93
CA LEU A 113 1.94 0.66 -33.90
C LEU A 113 1.75 1.56 -32.67
N ALA A 114 0.53 1.97 -32.37
CA ALA A 114 0.25 2.59 -31.10
C ALA A 114 0.29 1.50 -30.01
N ARG A 115 1.49 1.24 -29.48
CA ARG A 115 1.75 0.19 -28.49
C ARG A 115 1.10 0.56 -27.17
N ARG A 116 0.37 -0.39 -26.57
CA ARG A 116 -0.12 -0.29 -25.19
C ARG A 116 1.07 -0.10 -24.25
N LEU A 117 0.99 0.91 -23.38
CA LEU A 117 2.01 1.16 -22.36
C LEU A 117 1.52 0.65 -21.02
N TYR A 118 2.36 -0.10 -20.31
CA TYR A 118 2.05 -0.55 -18.96
C TYR A 118 2.87 0.23 -17.95
N PHE A 119 2.26 0.55 -16.82
CA PHE A 119 2.93 1.18 -15.70
C PHE A 119 2.73 0.35 -14.44
N ILE A 120 3.68 0.48 -13.52
CA ILE A 120 3.66 -0.17 -12.21
C ILE A 120 3.91 0.84 -11.11
N ARG A 121 3.23 0.67 -9.98
CA ARG A 121 3.44 1.42 -8.74
C ARG A 121 3.44 0.48 -7.55
N PHE A 122 4.16 0.80 -6.49
CA PHE A 122 4.12 0.08 -5.22
C PHE A 122 3.71 1.01 -4.09
N ASN A 123 2.90 0.46 -3.18
CA ASN A 123 2.66 1.03 -1.87
C ASN A 123 3.26 0.08 -0.84
N VAL A 124 4.25 0.55 -0.07
CA VAL A 124 4.82 -0.20 1.05
C VAL A 124 4.31 0.41 2.35
N VAL A 125 3.87 -0.44 3.28
CA VAL A 125 3.35 -0.03 4.59
C VAL A 125 4.06 -0.83 5.68
N VAL A 126 4.67 -0.13 6.63
CA VAL A 126 5.22 -0.68 7.88
C VAL A 126 4.20 -0.43 9.00
N ALA A 127 3.62 -1.51 9.54
CA ALA A 127 2.53 -1.44 10.51
C ALA A 127 2.65 -2.52 11.59
N GLY A 128 1.94 -2.33 12.71
CA GLY A 128 1.71 -3.40 13.70
C GLY A 128 2.52 -3.35 15.00
N GLY A 129 3.20 -2.24 15.33
CA GLY A 129 4.06 -2.17 16.53
C GLY A 129 5.22 -3.16 16.46
N ARG A 130 6.05 -3.28 17.51
CA ARG A 130 7.03 -4.37 17.58
C ARG A 130 6.31 -5.67 17.98
N PRO A 131 6.47 -6.79 17.23
CA PRO A 131 7.25 -6.94 16.00
C PRO A 131 6.50 -6.42 14.75
N TRP A 132 7.20 -5.65 13.91
CA TRP A 132 6.61 -4.92 12.79
C TRP A 132 6.32 -5.84 11.61
N ARG A 133 5.26 -5.51 10.87
CA ARG A 133 4.91 -6.15 9.59
C ARG A 133 5.12 -5.17 8.45
N VAL A 134 5.73 -5.65 7.38
CA VAL A 134 5.89 -4.89 6.13
C VAL A 134 4.94 -5.48 5.09
N ARG A 135 4.04 -4.67 4.57
CA ARG A 135 3.13 -5.02 3.47
C ARG A 135 3.52 -4.27 2.21
N VAL A 136 3.55 -4.96 1.08
CA VAL A 136 3.82 -4.37 -0.23
C VAL A 136 2.65 -4.68 -1.15
N THR A 137 2.02 -3.64 -1.68
CA THR A 137 0.93 -3.74 -2.65
C THR A 137 1.40 -3.19 -3.99
N GLY A 138 1.46 -4.04 -5.01
CA GLY A 138 1.70 -3.64 -6.39
C GLY A 138 0.39 -3.21 -7.07
N LEU A 139 0.46 -2.14 -7.86
CA LEU A 139 -0.61 -1.64 -8.71
C LEU A 139 -0.10 -1.59 -10.15
N ALA A 140 -0.95 -1.95 -11.11
CA ALA A 140 -0.65 -1.86 -12.54
C ALA A 140 -1.66 -0.93 -13.23
N SER A 141 -1.20 -0.20 -14.24
CA SER A 141 -2.07 0.56 -15.14
C SER A 141 -1.69 0.36 -16.60
N GLU A 142 -2.64 0.51 -17.50
CA GLU A 142 -2.48 0.46 -18.95
C GLU A 142 -2.84 1.83 -19.52
N LEU A 143 -2.03 2.33 -20.47
CA LEU A 143 -2.39 3.46 -21.31
C LEU A 143 -2.54 2.95 -22.74
N ARG A 144 -3.76 3.05 -23.28
CA ARG A 144 -4.04 2.67 -24.66
C ARG A 144 -3.86 3.85 -25.60
N PRO A 145 -3.62 3.59 -26.88
CA PRO A 145 -3.67 4.60 -27.92
C PRO A 145 -4.99 5.36 -27.90
N GLY A 146 -4.93 6.69 -27.80
CA GLY A 146 -6.12 7.55 -27.77
C GLY A 146 -6.68 7.81 -26.38
N ASP A 147 -6.19 7.13 -25.33
CA ASP A 147 -6.54 7.45 -23.95
C ASP A 147 -5.85 8.75 -23.51
N ALA A 148 -6.59 9.61 -22.80
CA ALA A 148 -6.03 10.82 -22.21
C ALA A 148 -5.17 10.54 -20.96
N LEU A 149 -5.45 9.44 -20.24
CA LEU A 149 -4.78 9.08 -18.98
C LEU A 149 -4.67 7.55 -18.82
N PRO A 150 -3.63 7.03 -18.14
CA PRO A 150 -3.52 5.60 -17.82
C PRO A 150 -4.67 5.12 -16.92
N THR A 151 -5.21 3.94 -17.20
CA THR A 151 -6.28 3.30 -16.44
C THR A 151 -5.73 2.17 -15.57
N GLU A 152 -6.08 2.15 -14.27
CA GLU A 152 -5.67 1.10 -13.34
C GLU A 152 -6.32 -0.25 -13.68
N LEU A 153 -5.50 -1.31 -13.69
CA LEU A 153 -5.93 -2.68 -13.97
C LEU A 153 -6.30 -3.40 -12.67
N ARG A 154 -7.45 -4.08 -12.66
CA ARG A 154 -8.01 -4.80 -11.49
C ARG A 154 -8.54 -6.17 -11.88
N GLY A 155 -8.60 -7.09 -10.91
CA GLY A 155 -9.11 -8.44 -11.12
C GLY A 155 -8.35 -9.18 -12.22
N ASP A 156 -9.08 -9.80 -13.15
CA ASP A 156 -8.51 -10.60 -14.24
C ASP A 156 -7.68 -9.78 -15.24
N ALA A 157 -7.81 -8.45 -15.23
CA ALA A 157 -7.01 -7.55 -16.06
C ALA A 157 -5.61 -7.30 -15.48
N VAL A 158 -5.33 -7.76 -14.26
CA VAL A 158 -4.01 -7.59 -13.62
C VAL A 158 -2.96 -8.44 -14.35
N PRO A 159 -1.86 -7.83 -14.83
CA PRO A 159 -0.83 -8.58 -15.52
C PRO A 159 -0.09 -9.55 -14.61
N HIS A 160 0.22 -10.74 -15.13
CA HIS A 160 0.92 -11.80 -14.39
C HIS A 160 2.29 -11.36 -13.84
N TRP A 161 3.00 -10.46 -14.53
CA TRP A 161 4.28 -9.91 -14.10
C TRP A 161 4.22 -9.05 -12.83
N LEU A 162 3.03 -8.53 -12.46
CA LEU A 162 2.88 -7.68 -11.28
C LEU A 162 3.25 -8.44 -10.00
N SER A 163 2.83 -9.70 -9.92
CA SER A 163 3.09 -10.57 -8.77
C SER A 163 4.59 -10.77 -8.54
N GLY A 164 5.34 -11.12 -9.60
CA GLY A 164 6.78 -11.33 -9.53
C GLY A 164 7.57 -10.06 -9.14
N ARG A 165 7.17 -8.89 -9.65
CA ARG A 165 7.81 -7.61 -9.28
C ARG A 165 7.50 -7.21 -7.84
N THR A 166 6.28 -7.48 -7.37
CA THR A 166 5.90 -7.30 -5.97
C THR A 166 6.72 -8.22 -5.06
N ASP A 167 6.86 -9.49 -5.43
CA ASP A 167 7.66 -10.46 -4.67
C ASP A 167 9.15 -10.07 -4.62
N ALA A 168 9.70 -9.55 -5.72
CA ALA A 168 11.07 -9.07 -5.74
C ALA A 168 11.30 -7.94 -4.71
N LEU A 169 10.36 -6.98 -4.61
CA LEU A 169 10.46 -5.90 -3.63
C LEU A 169 10.27 -6.41 -2.19
N VAL A 170 9.30 -7.31 -1.95
CA VAL A 170 9.10 -7.93 -0.63
C VAL A 170 10.36 -8.66 -0.17
N ILE A 171 11.00 -9.42 -1.06
CA ILE A 171 12.22 -10.16 -0.74
C ILE A 171 13.39 -9.22 -0.50
N ALA A 172 13.54 -8.16 -1.30
CA ALA A 172 14.60 -7.17 -1.09
C ALA A 172 14.54 -6.58 0.33
N ILE A 173 13.34 -6.23 0.78
CA ILE A 173 13.11 -5.73 2.14
C ILE A 173 13.41 -6.82 3.18
N HIS A 174 12.88 -8.02 2.99
CA HIS A 174 13.11 -9.14 3.91
C HIS A 174 14.59 -9.49 4.07
N ARG A 175 15.37 -9.48 2.99
CA ARG A 175 16.81 -9.77 3.04
C ARG A 175 17.57 -8.78 3.91
N LYS A 176 17.22 -7.49 3.87
CA LYS A 176 17.80 -6.47 4.75
C LYS A 176 17.40 -6.66 6.22
N LEU A 177 16.18 -7.15 6.46
CA LEU A 177 15.63 -7.32 7.80
C LEU A 177 15.76 -8.74 8.36
N LYS A 178 16.43 -9.64 7.64
CA LYS A 178 16.51 -11.07 7.96
C LYS A 178 17.06 -11.33 9.36
N ALA A 179 17.98 -10.49 9.85
CA ALA A 179 18.54 -10.58 11.20
C ALA A 179 17.50 -10.35 12.31
N TYR A 180 16.43 -9.60 12.01
CA TYR A 180 15.34 -9.27 12.93
C TYR A 180 14.08 -10.11 12.70
N ALA A 181 14.11 -11.02 11.71
CA ALA A 181 12.95 -11.77 11.30
C ALA A 181 12.60 -12.85 12.31
N GLN A 182 11.44 -12.73 12.95
CA GLN A 182 10.86 -13.78 13.76
C GLN A 182 10.04 -14.71 12.87
N LYS A 183 10.30 -16.03 12.98
CA LYS A 183 9.41 -17.04 12.42
C LYS A 183 8.12 -17.03 13.24
N VAL A 184 7.06 -16.52 12.65
CA VAL A 184 5.71 -16.74 13.18
C VAL A 184 5.45 -18.25 13.01
N PRO A 185 5.11 -19.00 14.07
CA PRO A 185 4.57 -20.36 13.92
C PRO A 185 3.39 -20.27 12.96
N ASP A 186 3.24 -21.24 12.06
CA ASP A 186 2.27 -21.23 10.95
C ASP A 186 0.87 -20.86 11.46
N ALA A 187 0.61 -19.56 11.49
CA ALA A 187 -0.64 -18.99 11.90
C ALA A 187 -1.51 -19.08 10.65
N PRO A 188 -2.75 -19.61 10.77
CA PRO A 188 -3.61 -19.89 9.63
C PRO A 188 -3.60 -18.74 8.62
N PRO A 189 -3.65 -19.07 7.31
CA PRO A 189 -3.59 -18.08 6.24
C PRO A 189 -4.57 -16.99 6.57
N GLU A 190 -4.04 -15.76 6.68
CA GLU A 190 -4.81 -14.52 6.69
C GLU A 190 -6.24 -14.73 7.19
N VAL A 191 -6.44 -14.69 8.51
CA VAL A 191 -7.71 -14.13 8.96
C VAL A 191 -7.68 -12.73 8.36
N VAL A 192 -8.31 -12.58 7.18
CA VAL A 192 -8.99 -11.37 6.75
C VAL A 192 -9.60 -10.89 8.03
N ALA A 193 -8.95 -9.96 8.76
CA ALA A 193 -9.18 -9.79 10.19
C ALA A 193 -10.70 -9.80 10.34
N ALA A 194 -11.25 -10.89 10.89
CA ALA A 194 -12.69 -11.11 10.89
C ALA A 194 -13.23 -9.79 11.39
N PRO A 195 -14.07 -9.09 10.59
CA PRO A 195 -14.26 -7.65 10.73
C PRO A 195 -14.36 -7.40 12.21
N LEU A 196 -13.32 -6.75 12.80
CA LEU A 196 -13.19 -6.68 14.25
C LEU A 196 -14.60 -6.37 14.72
N GLU A 197 -15.22 -7.29 15.45
CA GLU A 197 -16.54 -7.04 15.99
C GLU A 197 -16.28 -5.95 17.02
N VAL A 198 -16.24 -4.71 16.52
CA VAL A 198 -16.09 -3.52 17.32
C VAL A 198 -17.45 -3.42 17.97
N ALA A 199 -17.56 -4.06 19.12
CA ALA A 199 -18.64 -3.80 20.03
C ALA A 199 -18.36 -2.43 20.65
N VAL A 200 -19.31 -1.53 20.47
CA VAL A 200 -19.40 -0.32 21.29
C VAL A 200 -20.44 -0.63 22.33
N ASP A 201 -20.02 -0.72 23.59
CA ASP A 201 -20.88 -1.01 24.73
C ASP A 201 -21.66 0.24 25.17
N GLY A 202 -22.77 0.02 25.86
CA GLY A 202 -23.60 1.09 26.43
C GLY A 202 -25.04 1.10 25.92
N ASP A 203 -25.93 1.75 26.68
CA ASP A 203 -27.35 1.88 26.36
C ASP A 203 -27.58 3.13 25.51
N ILE A 204 -27.51 2.97 24.19
CA ILE A 204 -27.59 4.05 23.19
C ILE A 204 -28.47 3.65 22.00
N PRO A 205 -29.08 4.62 21.30
CA PRO A 205 -29.86 4.35 20.10
C PRO A 205 -29.08 3.57 19.04
N ALA A 206 -29.74 2.66 18.32
CA ALA A 206 -29.11 1.80 17.31
C ALA A 206 -28.35 2.58 16.23
N GLY A 207 -28.89 3.73 15.80
CA GLY A 207 -28.23 4.62 14.83
C GLY A 207 -26.93 5.23 15.37
N ALA A 208 -26.90 5.65 16.64
CA ALA A 208 -25.69 6.15 17.28
C ALA A 208 -24.64 5.04 17.41
N ARG A 209 -25.06 3.82 17.78
CA ARG A 209 -24.18 2.66 17.87
C ARG A 209 -23.55 2.34 16.52
N ALA A 210 -24.32 2.32 15.44
CA ALA A 210 -23.80 2.07 14.10
C ALA A 210 -22.69 3.07 13.72
N VAL A 211 -22.91 4.37 13.99
CA VAL A 211 -21.92 5.42 13.74
C VAL A 211 -20.65 5.22 14.58
N ALA A 212 -20.80 4.92 15.87
CA ALA A 212 -19.67 4.66 16.77
C ALA A 212 -18.81 3.47 16.29
N VAL A 213 -19.47 2.39 15.85
CA VAL A 213 -18.81 1.21 15.27
C VAL A 213 -18.06 1.57 13.98
N GLU A 214 -18.67 2.35 13.08
CA GLU A 214 -18.00 2.78 11.84
C GLU A 214 -16.83 3.72 12.12
N ILE A 215 -16.92 4.60 13.12
CA ILE A 215 -15.81 5.46 13.55
C ILE A 215 -14.64 4.59 14.01
N ALA A 216 -14.87 3.67 14.95
CA ALA A 216 -13.82 2.80 15.45
C ALA A 216 -13.22 1.89 14.35
N ARG A 217 -14.05 1.42 13.41
CA ARG A 217 -13.58 0.66 12.25
C ARG A 217 -12.73 1.52 11.31
N ALA A 218 -13.16 2.75 11.03
CA ALA A 218 -12.43 3.70 10.20
C ALA A 218 -11.08 4.05 10.83
N LEU A 219 -11.03 4.30 12.14
CA LEU A 219 -9.81 4.58 12.89
C LEU A 219 -8.85 3.38 12.87
N ASN A 220 -9.36 2.16 13.11
CA ASN A 220 -8.56 0.94 13.07
C ASN A 220 -7.93 0.70 11.68
N ARG A 221 -8.68 0.98 10.61
CA ARG A 221 -8.22 0.84 9.22
C ARG A 221 -7.44 2.05 8.72
N ARG A 222 -7.37 3.14 9.51
CA ARG A 222 -6.89 4.47 9.08
C ARG A 222 -7.57 4.97 7.80
N ASP A 223 -8.85 4.66 7.66
CA ASP A 223 -9.68 5.07 6.53
C ASP A 223 -10.33 6.44 6.83
N TYR A 224 -9.58 7.51 6.57
CA TYR A 224 -10.03 8.88 6.85
C TYR A 224 -11.23 9.30 5.99
N ALA A 225 -11.41 8.70 4.81
CA ALA A 225 -12.59 8.94 3.98
C ALA A 225 -13.83 8.29 4.59
N ALA A 226 -13.71 7.09 5.16
CA ALA A 226 -14.78 6.49 5.95
C ALA A 226 -15.07 7.28 7.23
N LEU A 227 -14.02 7.72 7.95
CA LEU A 227 -14.17 8.55 9.14
C LEU A 227 -14.91 9.85 8.82
N ARG A 228 -14.52 10.55 7.75
CA ARG A 228 -15.15 11.79 7.30
C ARG A 228 -16.65 11.67 7.10
N ARG A 229 -17.12 10.55 6.55
CA ARG A 229 -18.56 10.30 6.35
C ARG A 229 -19.33 10.24 7.67
N GLN A 230 -18.67 9.95 8.79
CA GLN A 230 -19.28 9.90 10.12
C GLN A 230 -19.19 11.23 10.88
N VAL A 231 -18.32 12.15 10.45
CA VAL A 231 -18.11 13.46 11.10
C VAL A 231 -19.09 14.49 10.53
N ALA A 232 -19.76 15.23 11.42
CA ALA A 232 -20.65 16.31 11.03
C ALA A 232 -19.84 17.49 10.49
N ASP A 233 -20.37 18.20 9.49
CA ASP A 233 -19.69 19.34 8.88
C ASP A 233 -19.39 20.45 9.92
N ASP A 234 -20.25 20.59 10.92
CA ASP A 234 -20.18 21.53 12.03
C ASP A 234 -19.48 20.97 13.29
N VAL A 235 -18.63 19.94 13.15
CA VAL A 235 -17.97 19.30 14.30
C VAL A 235 -17.14 20.30 15.12
N VAL A 236 -17.32 20.24 16.45
CA VAL A 236 -16.51 20.99 17.41
C VAL A 236 -15.36 20.10 17.91
N TRP A 237 -14.13 20.41 17.52
CA TRP A 237 -12.96 19.56 17.77
C TRP A 237 -11.94 20.18 18.74
N SER A 238 -12.11 21.45 19.10
CA SER A 238 -11.30 22.16 20.09
C SER A 238 -12.05 23.37 20.65
N ARG A 239 -11.78 23.74 21.91
CA ARG A 239 -12.39 24.92 22.54
C ARG A 239 -11.87 26.20 21.88
N GLY A 240 -12.79 26.99 21.33
CA GLY A 240 -12.47 28.27 20.67
C GLY A 240 -11.99 28.14 19.22
N ALA A 241 -11.82 26.94 18.69
CA ALA A 241 -11.56 26.73 17.26
C ALA A 241 -12.87 26.87 16.46
N ALA A 242 -12.73 27.29 15.20
CA ALA A 242 -13.86 27.28 14.27
C ALA A 242 -14.33 25.82 14.05
N PRO A 243 -15.65 25.55 14.14
CA PRO A 243 -16.20 24.24 13.78
C PRO A 243 -15.90 23.91 12.31
N GLY A 244 -15.67 22.63 12.02
CA GLY A 244 -15.38 22.22 10.64
C GLY A 244 -14.77 20.84 10.52
N ALA A 245 -15.43 19.95 9.77
CA ALA A 245 -14.98 18.57 9.57
C ALA A 245 -13.61 18.46 8.88
N GLU A 246 -13.39 19.24 7.82
CA GLU A 246 -12.14 19.16 7.04
C GLU A 246 -10.93 19.62 7.87
N LEU A 247 -11.08 20.72 8.61
CA LEU A 247 -10.03 21.24 9.48
C LEU A 247 -9.78 20.30 10.65
N ALA A 248 -10.84 19.78 11.30
CA ALA A 248 -10.72 18.80 12.36
C ALA A 248 -9.93 17.57 11.90
N LEU A 249 -10.28 17.00 10.75
CA LEU A 249 -9.60 15.82 10.21
C LEU A 249 -8.17 16.09 9.80
N ALA A 250 -7.87 17.25 9.22
CA ALA A 250 -6.49 17.64 8.92
C ALA A 250 -5.65 17.71 10.19
N MET A 251 -6.18 18.31 11.27
CA MET A 251 -5.50 18.40 12.56
C MET A 251 -5.33 17.04 13.24
N TRP A 252 -6.37 16.19 13.24
CA TRP A 252 -6.30 14.86 13.82
C TRP A 252 -5.37 13.93 13.03
N GLN A 253 -5.25 14.11 11.71
CA GLN A 253 -4.27 13.38 10.91
C GLN A 253 -2.83 13.81 11.19
N ALA A 254 -2.62 15.09 11.54
CA ALA A 254 -1.32 15.62 11.90
C ALA A 254 -0.85 15.11 13.28
N ASP A 255 -1.78 14.80 14.19
CA ASP A 255 -1.49 14.25 15.51
C ASP A 255 -2.19 12.89 15.76
N PRO A 256 -1.48 11.76 15.59
CA PRO A 256 -2.06 10.43 15.75
C PRO A 256 -2.51 10.13 17.20
N THR A 257 -2.04 10.89 18.19
CA THR A 257 -2.47 10.70 19.59
C THR A 257 -3.93 11.07 19.78
N ILE A 258 -4.42 12.07 19.04
CA ILE A 258 -5.82 12.51 19.06
C ILE A 258 -6.75 11.42 18.52
N LEU A 259 -6.36 10.78 17.42
CA LEU A 259 -7.13 9.67 16.83
C LEU A 259 -7.15 8.44 17.73
N ALA A 260 -6.04 8.15 18.43
CA ALA A 260 -6.00 7.09 19.43
C ALA A 260 -6.91 7.41 20.63
N ALA A 261 -6.95 8.66 21.08
CA ALA A 261 -7.84 9.10 22.13
C ALA A 261 -9.32 9.01 21.72
N LEU A 262 -9.65 9.33 20.46
CA LEU A 262 -10.99 9.17 19.91
C LEU A 262 -11.42 7.69 19.87
N ASP A 263 -10.55 6.78 19.41
CA ASP A 263 -10.84 5.34 19.41
C ASP A 263 -11.03 4.82 20.84
N ALA A 264 -10.19 5.25 21.78
CA ALA A 264 -10.31 4.89 23.19
C ALA A 264 -11.62 5.40 23.80
N ALA A 265 -12.01 6.65 23.52
CA ALA A 265 -13.24 7.25 24.01
C ALA A 265 -14.49 6.51 23.53
N VAL A 266 -14.54 6.12 22.25
CA VAL A 266 -15.64 5.35 21.66
C VAL A 266 -15.71 3.93 22.25
N ARG A 267 -14.56 3.28 22.44
CA ARG A 267 -14.49 1.90 22.98
C ARG A 267 -14.75 1.80 24.48
N ALA A 268 -14.53 2.87 25.23
CA ALA A 268 -14.78 2.91 26.66
C ALA A 268 -16.28 2.90 27.03
N GLY A 269 -17.17 2.83 26.03
CA GLY A 269 -18.60 2.69 26.20
C GLY A 269 -19.31 4.03 26.16
N CYS A 270 -20.41 4.10 25.43
CA CYS A 270 -21.16 5.34 25.22
C CYS A 270 -22.43 5.37 26.07
N GLY A 271 -22.88 6.56 26.43
CA GLY A 271 -24.13 6.75 27.17
C GLY A 271 -24.83 8.03 26.73
N GLY A 272 -26.15 8.08 26.83
CA GLY A 272 -26.92 9.25 26.43
C GLY A 272 -28.37 8.93 26.09
N GLY A 273 -29.02 9.89 25.43
CA GLY A 273 -30.45 9.84 25.11
C GLY A 273 -30.73 9.79 23.61
N THR A 274 -31.94 10.19 23.23
CA THR A 274 -32.45 10.14 21.84
C THR A 274 -31.76 11.13 20.90
N ASP A 275 -31.21 12.21 21.43
CA ASP A 275 -30.77 13.36 20.61
C ASP A 275 -29.24 13.54 20.64
N ALA A 276 -28.59 13.04 21.70
CA ALA A 276 -27.16 13.11 21.89
C ALA A 276 -26.64 11.93 22.71
N VAL A 277 -25.47 11.43 22.30
CA VAL A 277 -24.74 10.34 22.94
C VAL A 277 -23.31 10.79 23.17
N VAL A 278 -22.74 10.45 24.32
CA VAL A 278 -21.38 10.82 24.72
C VAL A 278 -20.55 9.56 25.01
N CYS A 279 -19.31 9.56 24.54
CA CYS A 279 -18.35 8.48 24.76
C CYS A 279 -17.03 9.07 25.30
N PRO A 280 -16.46 8.57 26.42
CA PRO A 280 -17.07 7.59 27.29
C PRO A 280 -18.29 8.15 28.05
N ALA A 281 -19.22 7.28 28.44
CA ALA A 281 -20.38 7.63 29.26
C ALA A 281 -19.96 8.22 30.62
N ALA A 282 -18.90 7.65 31.21
CA ALA A 282 -18.27 8.11 32.44
C ALA A 282 -16.84 8.55 32.12
N ALA A 283 -16.66 9.83 31.78
CA ALA A 283 -15.31 10.39 31.60
C ALA A 283 -14.82 11.06 32.87
N THR A 284 -13.53 10.88 33.17
CA THR A 284 -12.82 11.64 34.19
C THR A 284 -12.57 13.08 33.72
N PRO A 285 -12.43 14.06 34.64
CA PRO A 285 -12.08 15.44 34.29
C PRO A 285 -10.81 15.50 33.44
N GLY A 286 -10.80 16.31 32.37
CA GLY A 286 -9.67 16.41 31.44
C GLY A 286 -9.55 15.27 30.44
N GLN A 287 -10.45 14.27 30.45
CA GLN A 287 -10.49 13.24 29.43
C GLN A 287 -11.28 13.72 28.20
N PRO A 288 -10.78 13.50 26.98
CA PRO A 288 -11.50 13.86 25.77
C PRO A 288 -12.77 13.02 25.60
N ARG A 289 -13.86 13.68 25.18
CA ARG A 289 -15.17 13.08 24.98
C ARG A 289 -15.63 13.22 23.54
N ALA A 290 -16.01 12.11 22.94
CA ALA A 290 -16.71 12.06 21.66
C ALA A 290 -18.20 12.29 21.89
N ARG A 291 -18.80 13.22 21.13
CA ARG A 291 -20.23 13.51 21.15
C ARG A 291 -20.84 13.15 19.81
N LEU A 292 -21.80 12.24 19.82
CA LEU A 292 -22.62 11.88 18.68
C LEU A 292 -23.97 12.58 18.80
N GLY A 293 -24.51 13.07 17.69
CA GLY A 293 -25.83 13.70 17.67
C GLY A 293 -26.49 13.59 16.31
N LEU A 294 -27.78 13.86 16.26
CA LEU A 294 -28.54 13.86 15.03
C LEU A 294 -28.27 15.13 14.20
N ARG A 295 -28.07 14.93 12.89
CA ARG A 295 -27.94 15.95 11.86
C ARG A 295 -28.77 15.54 10.66
N ALA A 296 -29.80 16.32 10.33
CA ALA A 296 -30.72 16.02 9.23
C ALA A 296 -31.25 14.56 9.26
N GLY A 297 -31.56 14.04 10.45
CA GLY A 297 -32.07 12.67 10.64
C GLY A 297 -31.01 11.56 10.64
N ALA A 298 -29.73 11.88 10.46
CA ALA A 298 -28.63 10.92 10.55
C ALA A 298 -27.73 11.20 11.76
N TRP A 299 -27.30 10.15 12.46
CA TRP A 299 -26.32 10.28 13.52
C TRP A 299 -24.94 10.65 12.94
N LYS A 300 -24.22 11.55 13.62
CA LYS A 300 -22.87 12.00 13.26
C LYS A 300 -22.05 12.30 14.50
N LEU A 301 -20.72 12.27 14.39
CA LEU A 301 -19.82 12.87 15.36
C LEU A 301 -19.89 14.39 15.26
N ILE A 302 -20.43 15.01 16.29
CA ILE A 302 -20.66 16.46 16.37
C ILE A 302 -19.65 17.16 17.27
N GLY A 303 -18.89 16.41 18.07
CA GLY A 303 -17.77 16.98 18.79
C GLY A 303 -16.78 15.97 19.33
N PHE A 304 -15.55 16.42 19.52
CA PHE A 304 -14.50 15.70 20.23
C PHE A 304 -13.63 16.72 20.97
N VAL A 305 -13.85 16.87 22.27
CA VAL A 305 -13.19 17.89 23.10
C VAL A 305 -12.89 17.36 24.49
N GLU A 306 -11.86 17.89 25.14
CA GLU A 306 -11.61 17.71 26.57
C GLU A 306 -12.56 18.60 27.38
N ASP A 307 -13.38 17.94 28.21
CA ASP A 307 -14.24 18.59 29.22
C ASP A 307 -13.44 18.95 30.48
#